data_AF-A0A4Y9P001-F1
#
_entry.id   AF-A0A4Y9P001-F1
#
_cell.length_a   1.000
_cell.length_b   1.000
_cell.length_c   1.000
_cell.angle_alpha   90.00
_cell.angle_beta   90.00
_cell.angle_gamma   90.00
#
_symmetry.space_group_name_H-M   'P 1'
#
loop_
_entity.id
_entity.type
_entity.pdbx_description
1 polymer ?
#
loop_
_entity_poly.entity_id
_entity_poly.type
_entity_poly.pdbx_seq_one_letter_code
_entity_poly.pdbx_strand_id
1 'polypeptide(L)'
;MNGNLAQFREDLRLHLFRLQVCLNNISELFDESSVTNEAEFVSRLNELRTTANVSSERAAELRQALLGGLDQDAAMTPEVSRWIGRRQTAQLHARADLIEKSATIAVELATLSVLEAERITMTAILARGQAVAVQVQRDDLP
;
A
#
# COMPACT_ATOMS: atom_id res chain seq x y z
N MET A 1 22.45 23.15 -6.77
CA MET A 1 21.84 21.91 -7.33
C MET A 1 20.90 21.30 -6.27
N ASN A 2 19.68 21.85 -6.13
CA ASN A 2 18.64 21.42 -5.17
C ASN A 2 17.50 20.62 -5.85
N GLY A 3 17.81 19.91 -6.94
CA GLY A 3 16.80 19.30 -7.82
C GLY A 3 16.18 17.99 -7.33
N ASN A 4 16.91 17.13 -6.60
CA ASN A 4 16.41 15.79 -6.23
C ASN A 4 15.37 15.80 -5.11
N LEU A 5 15.61 16.55 -4.03
CA LEU A 5 14.74 16.48 -2.86
C LEU A 5 13.33 17.02 -3.12
N ALA A 6 13.20 18.05 -3.96
CA ALA A 6 11.91 18.61 -4.32
C ALA A 6 11.08 17.63 -5.17
N GLN A 7 11.72 16.98 -6.14
CA GLN A 7 11.09 15.95 -6.98
C GLN A 7 10.68 14.73 -6.15
N PHE A 8 11.59 14.20 -5.32
CA PHE A 8 11.30 13.11 -4.41
C PHE A 8 10.12 13.43 -3.49
N ARG A 9 10.06 14.66 -2.96
CA ARG A 9 8.95 15.11 -2.11
C ARG A 9 7.60 15.08 -2.85
N GLU A 10 7.57 15.54 -4.09
CA GLU A 10 6.34 15.59 -4.88
C GLU A 10 5.86 14.17 -5.24
N ASP A 11 6.79 13.31 -5.68
CA ASP A 11 6.49 11.92 -6.00
C ASP A 11 5.96 11.19 -4.75
N LEU A 12 6.64 11.34 -3.62
CA LEU A 12 6.22 10.72 -2.35
C LEU A 12 4.86 11.25 -1.88
N ARG A 13 4.58 12.54 -2.07
CA ARG A 13 3.29 13.15 -1.72
C ARG A 13 2.14 12.52 -2.49
N LEU A 14 2.32 12.26 -3.78
CA LEU A 14 1.30 11.58 -4.59
C LEU A 14 1.02 10.16 -4.08
N HIS A 15 2.06 9.40 -3.75
CA HIS A 15 1.91 8.06 -3.19
C HIS A 15 1.23 8.07 -1.81
N LEU A 16 1.60 9.00 -0.93
CA LEU A 16 0.98 9.16 0.38
C LEU A 16 -0.49 9.57 0.28
N PHE A 17 -0.84 10.45 -0.67
CA PHE A 17 -2.23 10.82 -0.91
C PHE A 17 -3.07 9.61 -1.32
N ARG A 18 -2.56 8.77 -2.23
CA ARG A 18 -3.24 7.52 -2.63
C ARG A 18 -3.42 6.57 -1.44
N LEU A 19 -2.39 6.40 -0.62
CA LEU A 19 -2.47 5.61 0.60
C LEU A 19 -3.54 6.14 1.55
N GLN A 20 -3.62 7.45 1.74
CA GLN A 20 -4.62 8.09 2.58
C GLN A 20 -6.04 7.83 2.06
N VAL A 21 -6.27 7.95 0.75
CA VAL A 21 -7.57 7.62 0.13
C VAL A 21 -7.96 6.17 0.42
N CYS A 22 -7.02 5.22 0.26
CA CYS A 22 -7.30 3.82 0.54
C CYS A 22 -7.60 3.55 2.03
N LEU A 23 -6.95 4.27 2.95
CA LEU A 23 -7.23 4.15 4.39
C LEU A 23 -8.60 4.72 4.77
N ASN A 24 -8.97 5.85 4.18
CA ASN A 24 -10.30 6.44 4.36
C ASN A 24 -11.39 5.49 3.85
N ASN A 25 -11.18 4.92 2.66
CA ASN A 25 -12.07 3.92 2.07
C ASN A 25 -12.37 2.75 3.00
N ILE A 26 -11.34 2.21 3.69
CA ILE A 26 -11.53 1.14 4.68
C ILE A 26 -12.32 1.65 5.89
N SER A 27 -12.01 2.85 6.36
CA SER A 27 -12.66 3.43 7.55
C SER A 27 -14.16 3.64 7.33
N GLU A 28 -14.53 4.13 6.15
CA GLU A 28 -15.92 4.35 5.73
C GLU A 28 -16.75 3.05 5.64
N LEU A 29 -16.12 1.88 5.51
CA LEU A 29 -16.82 0.59 5.55
C LEU A 29 -17.45 0.30 6.92
N PHE A 30 -16.98 0.97 7.98
CA PHE A 30 -17.47 0.80 9.34
C PHE A 30 -18.47 1.89 9.76
N ASP A 31 -18.68 2.91 8.93
CA ASP A 31 -19.70 3.91 9.20
C ASP A 31 -21.10 3.30 8.96
N GLU A 32 -21.97 3.37 9.98
CA GLU A 32 -23.28 2.68 10.04
C GLU A 32 -24.22 2.97 8.84
N SER A 33 -23.94 3.99 8.03
CA SER A 33 -24.71 4.40 6.85
C SER A 33 -24.27 3.78 5.51
N SER A 34 -23.12 3.09 5.44
CA SER A 34 -22.53 2.68 4.14
C SER A 34 -22.98 1.30 3.63
N VAL A 35 -23.66 0.49 4.46
CA VAL A 35 -24.12 -0.88 4.09
C VAL A 35 -25.51 -0.88 3.43
N THR A 36 -26.03 0.29 3.02
CA THR A 36 -27.42 0.41 2.55
C THR A 36 -27.62 -0.06 1.10
N ASN A 37 -26.56 -0.32 0.33
CA ASN A 37 -26.66 -0.72 -1.08
C ASN A 37 -25.74 -1.91 -1.42
N GLU A 38 -26.25 -3.13 -1.24
CA GLU A 38 -25.52 -4.38 -1.50
C GLU A 38 -24.96 -4.47 -2.93
N ALA A 39 -25.67 -3.95 -3.93
CA ALA A 39 -25.23 -3.98 -5.33
C ALA A 39 -23.96 -3.14 -5.56
N GLU A 40 -23.91 -1.94 -4.97
CA GLU A 40 -22.75 -1.06 -5.02
C GLU A 40 -21.56 -1.67 -4.28
N PHE A 41 -21.83 -2.30 -3.14
CA PHE A 41 -20.83 -3.02 -2.36
C PHE A 41 -20.21 -4.19 -3.13
N VAL A 42 -21.02 -4.99 -3.82
CA VAL A 42 -20.56 -6.09 -4.68
C VAL A 42 -19.78 -5.57 -5.88
N SER A 43 -20.21 -4.46 -6.50
CA SER A 43 -19.49 -3.83 -7.62
C SER A 43 -18.08 -3.41 -7.20
N ARG A 44 -17.97 -2.65 -6.11
CA ARG A 44 -16.68 -2.20 -5.56
C ARG A 44 -15.77 -3.37 -5.16
N LEU A 45 -16.33 -4.44 -4.58
CA LEU A 45 -15.56 -5.65 -4.28
C LEU A 45 -14.99 -6.32 -5.54
N ASN A 46 -15.74 -6.33 -6.66
CA ASN A 46 -15.27 -6.88 -7.92
C ASN A 46 -14.16 -6.03 -8.56
N GLU A 47 -14.25 -4.70 -8.46
CA GLU A 47 -13.18 -3.78 -8.86
C GLU A 47 -11.90 -4.01 -8.05
N LEU A 48 -12.02 -4.15 -6.73
CA LEU A 48 -10.90 -4.46 -5.84
C LEU A 48 -10.29 -5.83 -6.14
N ARG A 49 -11.08 -6.85 -6.46
CA ARG A 49 -10.56 -8.18 -6.87
C ARG A 49 -9.75 -8.10 -8.15
N THR A 50 -10.23 -7.34 -9.14
CA THR A 50 -9.52 -7.14 -10.40
C THR A 50 -8.18 -6.44 -10.15
N THR A 51 -8.21 -5.36 -9.37
CA THR A 51 -7.01 -4.61 -8.98
C THR A 51 -6.03 -5.47 -8.17
N ALA A 52 -6.50 -6.24 -7.19
CA ALA A 52 -5.68 -7.11 -6.35
C ALA A 52 -4.93 -8.16 -7.18
N ASN A 53 -5.61 -8.81 -8.12
CA ASN A 53 -5.00 -9.81 -9.00
C ASN A 53 -3.86 -9.21 -9.85
N VAL A 54 -4.11 -8.07 -10.50
CA VAL A 54 -3.11 -7.35 -11.30
C VAL A 54 -1.96 -6.84 -10.43
N SER A 55 -2.25 -6.46 -9.18
CA SER A 55 -1.24 -5.93 -8.27
C SER A 55 -0.37 -6.98 -7.58
N SER A 56 -0.74 -8.27 -7.61
CA SER A 56 -0.02 -9.29 -6.83
C SER A 56 1.39 -9.57 -7.37
N GLU A 57 1.53 -9.65 -8.70
CA GLU A 57 2.83 -9.79 -9.38
C GLU A 57 3.68 -8.55 -9.13
N ARG A 58 3.09 -7.36 -9.30
CA ARG A 58 3.73 -6.08 -9.02
C ARG A 58 4.21 -5.99 -7.57
N ALA A 59 3.41 -6.43 -6.61
CA ALA A 59 3.79 -6.44 -5.20
C ALA A 59 4.96 -7.40 -4.93
N ALA A 60 5.03 -8.54 -5.61
CA ALA A 60 6.15 -9.47 -5.49
C ALA A 60 7.46 -8.84 -6.02
N GLU A 61 7.42 -8.22 -7.21
CA GLU A 61 8.56 -7.50 -7.79
C GLU A 61 9.05 -6.37 -6.88
N LEU A 62 8.12 -5.54 -6.38
CA LEU A 62 8.44 -4.43 -5.49
C LEU A 62 9.06 -4.90 -4.17
N ARG A 63 8.59 -6.02 -3.59
CA ARG A 63 9.20 -6.59 -2.37
C ARG A 63 10.64 -7.02 -2.62
N GLN A 64 10.91 -7.69 -3.74
CA GLN A 64 12.27 -8.10 -4.10
C GLN A 64 13.17 -6.87 -4.33
N ALA A 65 12.67 -5.87 -5.05
CA ALA A 65 13.40 -4.63 -5.29
C ALA A 65 13.70 -3.86 -3.99
N LEU A 66 12.75 -3.82 -3.06
CA LEU A 66 12.94 -3.19 -1.74
C LEU A 66 14.01 -3.91 -0.93
N LEU A 67 13.92 -5.24 -0.83
CA LEU A 67 14.91 -6.05 -0.10
C LEU A 67 16.32 -5.87 -0.68
N GLY A 68 16.45 -5.96 -2.01
CA GLY A 68 17.73 -5.72 -2.67
C GLY A 68 18.28 -4.31 -2.44
N GLY A 69 17.40 -3.29 -2.42
CA GLY A 69 17.80 -1.91 -2.12
C GLY A 69 18.27 -1.72 -0.67
N LEU A 70 17.58 -2.35 0.29
CA LEU A 70 17.95 -2.32 1.70
C LEU A 70 19.27 -3.06 1.97
N ASP A 71 19.46 -4.22 1.35
CA ASP A 71 20.72 -4.97 1.44
C ASP A 71 21.90 -4.17 0.85
N GLN A 72 21.65 -3.48 -0.27
CA GLN A 72 22.63 -2.61 -0.90
C GLN A 72 22.98 -1.41 0.00
N ASP A 73 22.02 -0.74 0.63
CA ASP A 73 22.29 0.35 1.58
C ASP A 73 23.03 -0.14 2.83
N ALA A 74 22.64 -1.30 3.36
CA ALA A 74 23.31 -1.92 4.50
C ALA A 74 24.78 -2.22 4.20
N ALA A 75 25.09 -2.72 2.99
CA ALA A 75 26.47 -2.95 2.55
C ALA A 75 27.28 -1.64 2.38
N MET A 76 26.62 -0.53 2.04
CA MET A 76 27.25 0.79 1.89
C MET A 76 27.44 1.53 3.22
N THR A 77 26.65 1.21 4.25
CA THR A 77 26.62 1.94 5.53
C THR A 77 28.01 2.10 6.20
N PRO A 78 28.88 1.07 6.25
CA PRO A 78 30.22 1.21 6.83
C PRO A 78 31.12 2.22 6.09
N GLU A 79 30.85 2.47 4.81
CA GLU A 79 31.67 3.31 3.94
C GLU A 79 31.30 4.80 4.02
N VAL A 80 30.12 5.13 4.57
CA VAL A 80 29.57 6.49 4.57
C VAL A 80 30.50 7.49 5.26
N SER A 81 31.05 7.14 6.43
CA SER A 81 31.98 8.02 7.15
C SER A 81 33.25 8.29 6.35
N ARG A 82 33.75 7.28 5.62
CA ARG A 82 34.91 7.44 4.73
C ARG A 82 34.58 8.35 3.55
N TRP A 83 33.40 8.20 2.95
CA TRP A 83 32.95 9.03 1.84
C TRP A 83 32.77 10.49 2.24
N ILE A 84 32.19 10.75 3.42
CA ILE A 84 32.06 12.10 3.99
C ILE A 84 33.44 12.72 4.21
N GLY A 85 34.34 12.01 4.89
CA GLY A 85 35.70 12.50 5.17
C GLY A 85 36.50 12.81 3.90
N ARG A 86 36.27 12.06 2.82
CA ARG A 86 36.93 12.24 1.51
C ARG A 86 36.12 13.10 0.53
N ARG A 87 34.98 13.65 0.94
CA ARG A 87 34.07 14.44 0.08
C ARG A 87 33.70 13.70 -1.23
N GLN A 88 33.45 12.41 -1.12
CA GLN A 88 33.04 11.54 -2.23
C GLN A 88 31.56 11.76 -2.56
N THR A 89 31.25 12.91 -3.14
CA THR A 89 29.89 13.39 -3.37
C THR A 89 29.09 12.48 -4.31
N ALA A 90 29.73 11.89 -5.32
CA ALA A 90 29.05 10.96 -6.24
C ALA A 90 28.49 9.73 -5.51
N GLN A 91 29.27 9.13 -4.60
CA GLN A 91 28.85 8.00 -3.79
C GLN A 91 27.72 8.37 -2.83
N LEU A 92 27.82 9.56 -2.21
CA LEU A 92 26.77 10.07 -1.32
C LEU A 92 25.46 10.34 -2.07
N HIS A 93 25.52 10.88 -3.29
CA HIS A 93 24.34 11.06 -4.14
C HIS A 93 23.74 9.72 -4.57
N ALA A 94 24.55 8.77 -5.05
CA ALA A 94 24.06 7.46 -5.44
C ALA A 94 23.35 6.73 -4.29
N ARG A 95 23.87 6.85 -3.06
CA ARG A 95 23.22 6.32 -1.87
C ARG A 95 21.91 7.04 -1.55
N ALA A 96 21.87 8.36 -1.66
CA ALA A 96 20.64 9.13 -1.47
C ALA A 96 19.55 8.68 -2.45
N ASP A 97 19.88 8.57 -3.74
CA ASP A 97 18.95 8.14 -4.78
C ASP A 97 18.42 6.71 -4.53
N LEU A 98 19.28 5.81 -4.03
CA LEU A 98 18.89 4.46 -3.64
C LEU A 98 17.87 4.45 -2.49
N ILE A 99 18.11 5.25 -1.45
CA ILE A 99 17.22 5.36 -0.29
C ILE A 99 15.89 6.01 -0.70
N GLU A 100 15.93 7.08 -1.50
CA GLU A 100 14.75 7.75 -2.04
C GLU A 100 13.89 6.77 -2.84
N LYS A 101 14.49 5.99 -3.74
CA LYS A 101 13.80 4.94 -4.49
C LYS A 101 13.19 3.87 -3.56
N SER A 102 13.93 3.45 -2.55
CA SER A 102 13.46 2.45 -1.58
C SER A 102 12.26 2.96 -0.77
N ALA A 103 12.26 4.24 -0.40
CA ALA A 103 11.13 4.89 0.27
C ALA A 103 9.87 4.92 -0.62
N THR A 104 10.01 5.28 -1.90
CA THR A 104 8.90 5.26 -2.85
C THR A 104 8.31 3.86 -3.01
N ILE A 105 9.16 2.84 -3.18
CA ILE A 105 8.74 1.43 -3.26
C ILE A 105 7.99 1.01 -2.00
N ALA A 106 8.47 1.40 -0.81
CA ALA A 106 7.83 1.05 0.45
C ALA A 106 6.41 1.62 0.56
N VAL A 107 6.19 2.87 0.12
CA VAL A 107 4.84 3.49 0.14
C VAL A 107 3.93 2.86 -0.92
N GLU A 108 4.45 2.50 -2.10
CA GLU A 108 3.68 1.75 -3.11
C GLU A 108 3.23 0.40 -2.55
N LEU A 109 4.13 -0.36 -1.90
CA LEU A 109 3.79 -1.61 -1.23
C LEU A 109 2.76 -1.44 -0.10
N ALA A 110 2.88 -0.37 0.68
CA ALA A 110 1.88 -0.04 1.71
C ALA A 110 0.51 0.19 1.08
N THR A 111 0.45 0.93 -0.03
CA THR A 111 -0.79 1.21 -0.77
C THR A 111 -1.44 -0.08 -1.26
N LEU A 112 -0.67 -0.97 -1.89
CA LEU A 112 -1.16 -2.27 -2.35
C LEU A 112 -1.65 -3.15 -1.20
N SER A 113 -0.98 -3.09 -0.05
CA SER A 113 -1.38 -3.84 1.15
C SER A 113 -2.69 -3.32 1.74
N VAL A 114 -2.92 -2.00 1.72
CA VAL A 114 -4.19 -1.40 2.15
C VAL A 114 -5.33 -1.77 1.19
N LEU A 115 -5.11 -1.75 -0.12
CA LEU A 115 -6.13 -2.20 -1.09
C LEU A 115 -6.55 -3.67 -0.84
N GLU A 116 -5.58 -4.54 -0.55
CA GLU A 116 -5.87 -5.93 -0.20
C GLU A 116 -6.63 -6.05 1.14
N ALA A 117 -6.27 -5.22 2.12
CA ALA A 117 -6.99 -5.15 3.39
C ALA A 117 -8.45 -4.67 3.19
N GLU A 118 -8.68 -3.69 2.31
CA GLU A 118 -10.03 -3.24 1.93
C GLU A 118 -10.86 -4.38 1.34
N ARG A 119 -10.29 -5.10 0.35
CA ARG A 119 -10.92 -6.24 -0.29
C ARG A 119 -11.33 -7.34 0.71
N ILE A 120 -10.41 -7.69 1.61
CA ILE A 120 -10.65 -8.71 2.64
C ILE A 120 -11.72 -8.24 3.63
N THR A 121 -11.67 -6.98 4.06
CA THR A 121 -12.64 -6.38 4.98
C THR A 121 -14.05 -6.40 4.38
N MET A 122 -14.19 -5.97 3.12
CA MET A 122 -15.47 -6.04 2.41
C MET A 122 -15.99 -7.48 2.28
N THR A 123 -15.10 -8.43 1.95
CA THR A 123 -15.46 -9.85 1.90
C THR A 123 -15.97 -10.36 3.25
N ALA A 124 -15.34 -9.95 4.35
CA ALA A 124 -15.75 -10.32 5.70
C ALA A 124 -17.12 -9.74 6.08
N ILE A 125 -17.40 -8.48 5.72
CA ILE A 125 -18.70 -7.83 5.94
C ILE A 125 -19.81 -8.59 5.22
N LEU A 126 -19.64 -8.90 3.92
CA LEU A 126 -20.63 -9.67 3.16
C LEU A 126 -20.85 -11.07 3.73
N ALA A 127 -19.77 -11.79 4.06
CA ALA A 127 -19.86 -13.13 4.63
C ALA A 127 -20.63 -13.12 5.96
N ARG A 128 -20.44 -12.08 6.79
CA ARG A 128 -21.20 -11.90 8.03
C ARG A 128 -22.67 -11.60 7.75
N GLY A 129 -22.97 -10.70 6.81
CA GLY A 129 -24.34 -10.37 6.41
C GLY A 129 -25.11 -11.60 5.93
N GLN A 130 -24.49 -12.43 5.08
CA GLN A 130 -25.05 -13.70 4.60
C GLN A 130 -25.33 -14.68 5.74
N ALA A 131 -24.40 -14.82 6.69
CA ALA A 131 -24.59 -15.68 7.85
C ALA A 131 -25.78 -15.23 8.72
N VAL A 132 -25.94 -13.93 8.95
CA VAL A 132 -27.07 -13.37 9.71
C VAL A 132 -28.39 -13.58 8.97
N ALA A 133 -28.44 -13.35 7.67
CA ALA A 133 -29.65 -13.56 6.87
C ALA A 133 -30.16 -15.02 6.96
N VAL A 134 -29.25 -16.00 6.93
CA VAL A 134 -29.58 -17.42 7.11
C VAL A 134 -30.08 -17.74 8.52
N GLN A 135 -29.54 -17.08 9.56
CA GLN A 135 -30.00 -17.26 10.93
C GLN A 135 -31.42 -16.74 11.13
N VAL A 136 -31.72 -15.54 10.65
CA VAL A 136 -33.07 -14.94 10.76
C VAL A 136 -34.11 -15.80 10.03
N GLN A 137 -33.81 -16.27 8.82
CA GLN A 137 -34.70 -17.19 8.08
C GLN A 137 -34.99 -18.50 8.83
N ARG A 138 -34.07 -18.94 9.69
CA ARG A 138 -34.22 -20.17 10.47
C ARG A 138 -35.07 -19.96 11.73
N ASP A 139 -35.03 -18.76 12.31
CA ASP A 139 -35.84 -18.39 13.48
C ASP A 139 -37.31 -18.07 13.10
N ASP A 140 -37.55 -17.73 11.82
CA ASP A 140 -38.89 -17.48 11.26
C ASP A 140 -39.63 -18.74 10.75
N LEU A 141 -39.01 -19.94 10.85
CA LEU A 141 -39.65 -21.21 10.48
C LEU A 141 -40.39 -21.81 11.70
N PRO A 142 -41.69 -22.18 11.57
CA PRO A 142 -42.53 -22.66 12.67
C PRO A 142 -42.17 -24.06 13.20
#